data_AF-A0A1V1PSD0-F1
#
_entry.id   AF-A0A1V1PSD0-F1
#
_cell.length_a   1.000
_cell.length_b   1.000
_cell.length_c   1.000
_cell.angle_alpha   90.00
_cell.angle_beta   90.00
_cell.angle_gamma   90.00
#
_symmetry.space_group_name_H-M   'P 1'
#
loop_
_entity.id
_entity.type
_entity.pdbx_description
1 polymer ?
#
loop_
_entity_poly.entity_id
_entity_poly.type
_entity_poly.pdbx_seq_one_letter_code
_entity_poly.pdbx_strand_id
1 'polypeptide(L)'
;MLVFNKPAGLAVQGGAGVTRSFEELLAAFAKSNGKRPRLVHRLDRETSGVLVAARTQPAAAFLSQAFATRDTKKTYLAIVCGGAPDPAEGEVKLALKKSTRAGLDIMEVAANGQAALTHYRTLAATPAAAMVLLEPETGRMHQLRAHMAALGRPIAGDGKYGGLFRLGGVDVASLLLHAAVLDLPHPEGGRRRFSAPPPPHFLKAAKSLGLDHALPPQT
;
A
#
# COMPACT_ATOMS: atom_id res chain seq x y z
N MET A 1 13.74 -5.86 14.86
CA MET A 1 12.72 -4.89 14.37
C MET A 1 11.36 -5.27 14.94
N LEU A 2 10.31 -4.48 14.68
CA LEU A 2 8.91 -4.85 14.88
C LEU A 2 8.20 -4.81 13.53
N VAL A 3 7.33 -5.78 13.27
CA VAL A 3 6.56 -5.88 12.03
C VAL A 3 5.09 -6.03 12.39
N PHE A 4 4.23 -5.28 11.70
CA PHE A 4 2.83 -5.17 12.00
C PHE A 4 1.98 -5.40 10.76
N ASN A 5 0.82 -6.00 10.92
CA ASN A 5 -0.26 -5.91 9.94
C ASN A 5 -1.10 -4.66 10.28
N LYS A 6 -0.84 -3.54 9.60
CA LYS A 6 -1.57 -2.30 9.83
C LYS A 6 -3.00 -2.44 9.31
N PRO A 7 -4.04 -2.14 10.12
CA PRO A 7 -5.42 -2.11 9.62
C PRO A 7 -5.62 -0.93 8.64
N ALA A 8 -6.60 -1.05 7.75
CA ALA A 8 -7.11 0.07 6.97
C ALA A 8 -7.78 1.11 7.88
N GLY A 9 -7.74 2.39 7.49
CA GLY A 9 -8.32 3.51 8.25
C GLY A 9 -7.42 4.12 9.32
N LEU A 10 -6.33 3.45 9.71
CA LEU A 10 -5.35 3.96 10.69
C LEU A 10 -4.20 4.70 9.99
N ALA A 11 -4.03 5.97 10.30
CA ALA A 11 -2.94 6.79 9.77
C ALA A 11 -1.60 6.33 10.35
N VAL A 12 -0.54 6.31 9.54
CA VAL A 12 0.79 5.88 10.01
C VAL A 12 1.45 6.96 10.88
N GLN A 13 1.42 8.21 10.43
CA GLN A 13 1.95 9.37 11.14
C GLN A 13 0.82 10.34 11.47
N GLY A 14 1.03 11.15 12.49
CA GLY A 14 0.15 12.28 12.83
C GLY A 14 0.16 13.37 11.75
N GLY A 15 -0.69 14.38 11.94
CA GLY A 15 -0.86 15.50 11.02
C GLY A 15 -2.07 16.34 11.41
N ALA A 16 -2.31 17.44 10.69
CA ALA A 16 -3.47 18.29 10.94
C ALA A 16 -4.78 17.47 10.87
N GLY A 17 -5.52 17.43 11.98
CA GLY A 17 -6.77 16.67 12.10
C GLY A 17 -6.63 15.16 12.37
N VAL A 18 -5.41 14.62 12.52
CA VAL A 18 -5.18 13.22 12.90
C VAL A 18 -5.03 13.12 14.41
N THR A 19 -6.04 12.59 15.08
CA THR A 19 -6.09 12.45 16.56
C THR A 19 -5.56 11.12 17.07
N ARG A 20 -5.39 10.14 16.17
CA ARG A 20 -4.79 8.82 16.46
C ARG A 20 -3.93 8.38 15.29
N SER A 21 -2.66 8.09 15.56
CA SER A 21 -1.71 7.58 14.56
C SER A 21 -1.00 6.30 15.02
N PHE A 22 -0.51 5.51 14.07
CA PHE A 22 0.29 4.32 14.38
C PHE A 22 1.57 4.69 15.14
N GLU A 23 2.18 5.83 14.80
CA GLU A 23 3.35 6.37 15.50
C GLU A 23 3.10 6.60 16.99
N GLU A 24 1.93 7.12 17.37
CA GLU A 24 1.55 7.25 18.78
C GLU A 24 1.41 5.88 19.46
N LEU A 25 0.82 4.90 18.78
CA LEU A 25 0.66 3.54 19.31
C LEU A 25 1.99 2.83 19.56
N LEU A 26 3.07 3.24 18.89
CA LEU A 26 4.42 2.73 19.17
C LEU A 26 4.89 3.06 20.60
N ALA A 27 4.26 4.00 21.30
CA ALA A 27 4.52 4.25 22.71
C ALA A 27 4.26 3.01 23.59
N ALA A 28 3.33 2.13 23.22
CA ALA A 28 3.08 0.87 23.93
C ALA A 28 4.27 -0.10 23.88
N PHE A 29 5.21 0.11 22.95
CA PHE A 29 6.42 -0.69 22.77
C PHE A 29 7.68 0.04 23.26
N ALA A 30 7.52 1.12 24.04
CA ALA A 30 8.63 1.85 24.63
C ALA A 30 9.45 0.95 25.56
N LYS A 31 10.78 1.12 25.53
CA LYS A 31 11.65 0.53 26.55
C LYS A 31 11.52 1.31 27.86
N SER A 32 11.97 0.70 28.97
CA SER A 32 12.01 1.33 30.30
C SER A 32 12.74 2.68 30.33
N ASN A 33 13.70 2.89 29.43
CA ASN A 33 14.41 4.17 29.24
C ASN A 33 13.66 5.20 28.39
N GLY A 34 12.36 5.01 28.13
CA GLY A 34 11.50 5.91 27.37
C GLY A 34 11.71 5.89 25.85
N LYS A 35 12.72 5.18 25.32
CA LYS A 35 12.97 5.10 23.88
C LYS A 35 11.89 4.26 23.20
N ARG A 36 11.24 4.84 22.19
CA ARG A 36 10.18 4.22 21.39
C ARG A 36 10.72 3.68 20.07
N PRO A 37 10.11 2.62 19.50
CA PRO A 37 10.38 2.23 18.13
C PRO A 37 10.10 3.38 17.15
N ARG A 38 10.81 3.41 16.02
CA ARG A 38 10.67 4.43 14.98
C ARG A 38 10.17 3.80 13.69
N LEU A 39 9.21 4.44 13.03
CA LEU A 39 8.79 4.05 11.69
C LEU A 39 9.92 4.31 10.69
N VAL A 40 10.09 3.39 9.74
CA VAL A 40 11.14 3.48 8.69
C VAL A 40 10.55 3.63 7.29
N HIS A 41 9.24 3.46 7.17
CA HIS A 41 8.45 3.70 5.96
C HIS A 41 7.00 4.02 6.36
N ARG A 42 6.17 4.32 5.36
CA ARG A 42 4.76 4.65 5.56
C ARG A 42 3.85 3.93 4.58
N LEU A 43 2.63 3.68 5.04
CA LEU A 43 1.47 3.32 4.23
C LEU A 43 0.44 4.45 4.33
N ASP A 44 -0.39 4.60 3.30
CA ASP A 44 -1.53 5.52 3.36
C ASP A 44 -2.50 5.08 4.47
N ARG A 45 -3.32 6.02 4.95
CA ARG A 45 -4.30 5.76 6.01
C ARG A 45 -5.19 4.56 5.70
N GLU A 46 -5.76 4.53 4.50
CA GLU A 46 -6.66 3.46 4.06
C GLU A 46 -5.95 2.19 3.59
N THR A 47 -4.66 2.25 3.30
CA THR A 47 -3.89 1.06 2.87
C THR A 47 -3.60 0.18 4.07
N SER A 48 -3.89 -1.11 3.97
CA SER A 48 -3.59 -2.10 5.01
C SER A 48 -2.29 -2.86 4.75
N GLY A 49 -1.81 -3.67 5.69
CA GLY A 49 -0.73 -4.63 5.46
C GLY A 49 0.59 -4.32 6.16
N VAL A 50 1.68 -4.89 5.64
CA VAL A 50 2.99 -4.93 6.32
C VAL A 50 3.56 -3.53 6.59
N LEU A 51 3.75 -3.22 7.87
CA LEU A 51 4.42 -2.00 8.35
C LEU A 51 5.58 -2.38 9.28
N VAL A 52 6.74 -1.73 9.11
CA VAL A 52 7.95 -2.05 9.88
C VAL A 52 8.35 -0.86 10.74
N ALA A 53 8.73 -1.14 11.98
CA ALA A 53 9.35 -0.19 12.89
C ALA A 53 10.69 -0.72 13.43
N ALA A 54 11.67 0.16 13.54
CA ALA A 54 12.97 -0.13 14.13
C ALA A 54 12.93 0.07 15.65
N ARG A 55 13.46 -0.91 16.42
CA ARG A 55 13.52 -0.84 17.90
C ARG A 55 14.71 0.00 18.41
N THR A 56 15.69 0.28 17.57
CA THR A 56 16.92 0.99 17.92
C THR A 56 17.23 2.03 16.84
N GLN A 57 17.98 3.07 17.21
CA GLN A 57 18.39 4.12 16.27
C GLN A 57 19.30 3.60 15.15
N PRO A 58 20.31 2.72 15.40
CA PRO A 58 21.09 2.12 14.32
C PRO A 58 20.23 1.32 13.34
N ALA A 59 19.28 0.53 13.85
CA ALA A 59 18.35 -0.21 13.00
C ALA A 59 17.43 0.73 12.20
N ALA A 60 17.02 1.86 12.78
CA ALA A 60 16.20 2.85 12.07
C ALA A 60 16.97 3.46 10.90
N ALA A 61 18.22 3.88 11.12
CA ALA A 61 19.08 4.42 10.07
C ALA A 61 19.33 3.39 8.95
N PHE A 62 19.67 2.15 9.32
CA PHE A 62 19.89 1.05 8.36
C PHE A 62 18.66 0.78 7.49
N LEU A 63 17.50 0.65 8.11
CA LEU A 63 16.26 0.34 7.39
C LEU A 63 15.77 1.51 6.55
N SER A 64 15.82 2.73 7.07
CA SER A 64 15.48 3.94 6.30
C SER A 64 16.36 4.09 5.07
N GLN A 65 17.66 3.76 5.19
CA GLN A 65 18.56 3.74 4.04
C GLN A 65 18.12 2.70 3.00
N ALA A 66 17.75 1.49 3.41
CA ALA A 66 17.27 0.45 2.49
C ALA A 66 16.01 0.90 1.71
N PHE A 67 15.08 1.61 2.34
CA PHE A 67 13.94 2.21 1.64
C PHE A 67 14.36 3.32 0.68
N ALA A 68 15.29 4.19 1.09
CA ALA A 68 15.78 5.29 0.26
C ALA A 68 16.55 4.82 -0.98
N THR A 69 17.37 3.76 -0.84
CA THR A 69 18.15 3.15 -1.94
C THR A 69 17.36 2.13 -2.74
N ARG A 70 16.09 1.89 -2.39
CA ARG A 70 15.20 0.90 -3.03
C ARG A 70 15.69 -0.55 -2.89
N ASP A 71 16.48 -0.85 -1.86
CA ASP A 71 16.86 -2.22 -1.47
C ASP A 71 15.72 -2.94 -0.71
N THR A 72 14.47 -2.69 -1.13
CA THR A 72 13.27 -3.33 -0.57
C THR A 72 12.39 -3.76 -1.73
N LYS A 73 11.84 -4.97 -1.65
CA LYS A 73 10.80 -5.43 -2.58
C LYS A 73 9.47 -5.39 -1.86
N LYS A 74 8.52 -4.65 -2.43
CA LYS A 74 7.18 -4.47 -1.86
C LYS A 74 6.20 -5.07 -2.85
N THR A 75 5.33 -5.95 -2.38
CA THR A 75 4.25 -6.53 -3.18
C THR A 75 2.93 -6.17 -2.54
N TYR A 76 2.04 -5.59 -3.34
CA TYR A 76 0.71 -5.20 -2.94
C TYR A 76 -0.34 -6.01 -3.70
N LEU A 77 -1.48 -6.21 -3.07
CA LEU A 77 -2.71 -6.68 -3.71
C LEU A 77 -3.68 -5.52 -3.81
N ALA A 78 -4.29 -5.35 -4.97
CA ALA A 78 -5.35 -4.40 -5.20
C ALA A 78 -6.54 -5.08 -5.89
N ILE A 79 -7.75 -4.61 -5.60
CA ILE A 79 -8.92 -4.89 -6.44
C ILE A 79 -9.25 -3.61 -7.20
N VAL A 80 -9.25 -3.70 -8.53
CA VAL A 80 -9.41 -2.56 -9.44
C VAL A 80 -10.77 -2.60 -10.13
N CYS A 81 -11.29 -1.44 -10.52
CA CYS A 81 -12.57 -1.29 -11.19
C CYS A 81 -12.44 -1.52 -12.70
N GLY A 82 -13.51 -2.00 -13.34
CA GLY A 82 -13.62 -2.07 -14.80
C GLY A 82 -12.94 -3.28 -15.44
N GLY A 83 -12.72 -4.35 -14.66
CA GLY A 83 -12.09 -5.58 -15.13
C GLY A 83 -10.56 -5.51 -15.20
N ALA A 84 -9.95 -6.42 -15.95
CA ALA A 84 -8.50 -6.48 -16.09
C ALA A 84 -7.94 -5.22 -16.78
N PRO A 85 -6.77 -4.73 -16.35
CA PRO A 85 -5.89 -3.94 -17.21
C PRO A 85 -5.61 -4.64 -18.54
N ASP A 86 -5.39 -3.84 -19.59
CA ASP A 86 -4.94 -4.31 -20.89
C ASP A 86 -3.67 -3.53 -21.27
N PRO A 87 -2.50 -4.18 -21.41
CA PRO A 87 -2.25 -5.62 -21.22
C PRO A 87 -2.48 -6.10 -19.78
N ALA A 88 -2.62 -7.41 -19.59
CA ALA A 88 -2.88 -8.01 -18.27
C ALA A 88 -1.68 -7.90 -17.31
N GLU A 89 -0.47 -7.68 -17.83
CA GLU A 89 0.76 -7.42 -17.08
C GLU A 89 1.60 -6.36 -17.79
N GLY A 90 2.37 -5.60 -17.02
CA GLY A 90 3.26 -4.59 -17.57
C GLY A 90 3.76 -3.61 -16.51
N GLU A 91 4.19 -2.45 -16.98
CA GLU A 91 4.68 -1.37 -16.13
C GLU A 91 3.92 -0.06 -16.36
N VAL A 92 3.74 0.72 -15.28
CA VAL A 92 3.27 2.09 -15.35
C VAL A 92 4.42 3.01 -14.95
N LYS A 93 5.00 3.68 -15.94
CA LYS A 93 6.14 4.59 -15.79
C LYS A 93 5.71 6.05 -15.99
N LEU A 94 4.94 6.55 -15.02
CA LEU A 94 4.39 7.91 -15.06
C LEU A 94 4.92 8.72 -13.88
N ALA A 95 5.51 9.89 -14.16
CA ALA A 95 5.98 10.81 -13.15
C ALA A 95 4.79 11.46 -12.40
N LEU A 96 4.96 11.64 -11.09
CA LEU A 96 3.89 12.09 -10.19
C LEU A 96 4.27 13.39 -9.49
N LYS A 97 3.36 14.36 -9.51
CA LYS A 97 3.50 15.63 -8.79
C LYS A 97 2.38 15.79 -7.77
N LYS A 98 2.75 16.30 -6.58
CA LYS A 98 1.76 16.62 -5.55
C LYS A 98 0.90 17.79 -6.00
N SER A 99 -0.41 17.66 -5.82
CA SER A 99 -1.42 18.65 -6.13
C SER A 99 -2.49 18.64 -5.02
N THR A 100 -3.31 19.70 -4.96
CA THR A 100 -4.40 19.81 -3.99
C THR A 100 -5.70 19.98 -4.76
N ARG A 101 -6.64 19.05 -4.58
CA ARG A 101 -7.96 19.11 -5.20
C ARG A 101 -9.03 19.05 -4.12
N ALA A 102 -9.92 20.04 -4.10
CA ALA A 102 -10.97 20.18 -3.07
C ALA A 102 -10.41 20.08 -1.62
N GLY A 103 -9.25 20.70 -1.37
CA GLY A 103 -8.59 20.68 -0.06
C GLY A 103 -7.90 19.36 0.31
N LEU A 104 -7.91 18.36 -0.58
CA LEU A 104 -7.25 17.07 -0.35
C LEU A 104 -5.96 16.98 -1.14
N ASP A 105 -4.89 16.57 -0.44
CA ASP A 105 -3.64 16.19 -1.07
C ASP A 105 -3.85 14.96 -1.98
N ILE A 106 -3.45 15.12 -3.23
CA ILE A 106 -3.41 14.09 -4.27
C ILE A 106 -2.07 14.12 -5.02
N MET A 107 -1.80 13.06 -5.76
CA MET A 107 -0.74 13.01 -6.76
C MET A 107 -1.37 12.92 -8.14
N GLU A 108 -0.92 13.77 -9.05
CA GLU A 108 -1.35 13.79 -10.44
C GLU A 108 -0.19 13.39 -11.35
N VAL A 109 -0.52 12.78 -12.48
CA VAL A 109 0.46 12.48 -13.53
C VAL A 109 0.91 13.80 -14.15
N ALA A 110 2.21 14.07 -14.10
CA ALA A 110 2.78 15.29 -14.62
C ALA A 110 4.20 15.02 -15.14
N ALA A 111 4.52 15.48 -16.35
CA ALA A 111 5.84 15.29 -16.95
C ALA A 111 6.97 15.91 -16.11
N ASN A 112 6.69 17.01 -15.40
CA ASN A 112 7.62 17.65 -14.45
C ASN A 112 7.50 17.11 -13.01
N GLY A 113 6.87 15.94 -12.82
CA GLY A 113 6.74 15.27 -11.54
C GLY A 113 7.98 14.47 -11.15
N GLN A 114 7.92 13.83 -9.98
CA GLN A 114 8.94 12.88 -9.55
C GLN A 114 8.73 11.55 -10.28
N ALA A 115 9.81 11.00 -10.85
CA ALA A 115 9.77 9.69 -11.50
C ALA A 115 9.20 8.62 -10.55
N ALA A 116 8.26 7.85 -11.08
CA ALA A 116 7.62 6.75 -10.39
C ALA A 116 7.40 5.57 -11.35
N LEU A 117 7.64 4.37 -10.86
CA LEU A 117 7.52 3.11 -11.60
C LEU A 117 6.84 2.06 -10.74
N THR A 118 5.83 1.43 -11.32
CA THR A 118 5.06 0.33 -10.71
C THR A 118 4.91 -0.78 -11.74
N HIS A 119 5.33 -1.99 -11.38
CA HIS A 119 4.99 -3.20 -12.13
C HIS A 119 3.63 -3.71 -11.68
N TYR A 120 2.84 -4.23 -12.61
CA TYR A 120 1.54 -4.80 -12.31
C TYR A 120 1.33 -6.13 -13.05
N ARG A 121 0.54 -7.01 -12.42
CA ARG A 121 0.09 -8.26 -13.02
C ARG A 121 -1.29 -8.62 -12.54
N THR A 122 -2.19 -8.90 -13.47
CA THR A 122 -3.54 -9.38 -13.18
C THR A 122 -3.47 -10.82 -12.71
N LEU A 123 -4.05 -11.11 -11.54
CA LEU A 123 -4.09 -12.45 -10.95
C LEU A 123 -5.42 -13.16 -11.28
N ALA A 124 -6.52 -12.43 -11.25
CA ALA A 124 -7.83 -12.88 -11.69
C ALA A 124 -8.70 -11.68 -12.08
N ALA A 125 -9.70 -11.91 -12.91
CA ALA A 125 -10.60 -10.86 -13.36
C ALA A 125 -12.02 -11.37 -13.59
N THR A 126 -12.94 -10.43 -13.48
CA THR A 126 -14.33 -10.49 -13.93
C THR A 126 -14.59 -9.28 -14.83
N PRO A 127 -15.74 -9.18 -15.52
CA PRO A 127 -16.08 -7.97 -16.28
C PRO A 127 -16.13 -6.70 -15.42
N ALA A 128 -16.44 -6.82 -14.12
CA ALA A 128 -16.61 -5.67 -13.24
C ALA A 128 -15.32 -5.27 -12.49
N ALA A 129 -14.44 -6.23 -12.22
CA ALA A 129 -13.30 -6.02 -11.32
C ALA A 129 -12.15 -7.00 -11.61
N ALA A 130 -10.93 -6.63 -11.22
CA ALA A 130 -9.78 -7.54 -11.26
C ALA A 130 -8.94 -7.47 -9.99
N MET A 131 -8.38 -8.61 -9.59
CA MET A 131 -7.32 -8.67 -8.57
C MET A 131 -5.98 -8.49 -9.25
N VAL A 132 -5.23 -7.47 -8.83
CA VAL A 132 -3.96 -7.08 -9.43
C VAL A 132 -2.87 -7.09 -8.36
N LEU A 133 -1.76 -7.73 -8.68
CA LEU A 133 -0.51 -7.65 -7.95
C LEU A 133 0.25 -6.41 -8.41
N LEU A 134 0.73 -5.61 -7.46
CA LEU A 134 1.45 -4.36 -7.74
C LEU A 134 2.80 -4.34 -7.01
N GLU A 135 3.86 -4.00 -7.74
CA GLU A 135 5.23 -3.96 -7.22
C GLU A 135 5.86 -2.59 -7.53
N PRO A 136 5.75 -1.62 -6.61
CA PRO A 136 6.31 -0.29 -6.82
C PRO A 136 7.83 -0.29 -6.56
N GLU A 137 8.62 0.06 -7.57
CA GLU A 137 10.07 0.29 -7.40
C GLU A 137 10.33 1.57 -6.59
N THR A 138 9.51 2.60 -6.83
CA THR A 138 9.56 3.86 -6.09
C THR A 138 8.55 3.88 -4.94
N GLY A 139 8.54 4.95 -4.14
CA GLY A 139 7.66 5.09 -2.97
C GLY A 139 6.99 6.45 -2.89
N ARG A 140 6.43 6.94 -4.00
CA ARG A 140 5.73 8.25 -4.00
C ARG A 140 4.39 8.14 -3.25
N MET A 141 3.94 9.24 -2.66
CA MET A 141 2.62 9.31 -2.01
C MET A 141 1.54 8.83 -2.98
N HIS A 142 0.59 8.01 -2.55
CA HIS A 142 -0.51 7.51 -3.41
C HIS A 142 -0.08 6.89 -4.76
N GLN A 143 1.18 6.48 -4.95
CA GLN A 143 1.71 6.10 -6.27
C GLN A 143 0.85 5.04 -6.97
N LEU A 144 0.59 3.93 -6.28
CA LEU A 144 -0.21 2.82 -6.82
C LEU A 144 -1.61 3.26 -7.22
N ARG A 145 -2.23 4.12 -6.42
CA ARG A 145 -3.58 4.64 -6.63
C ARG A 145 -3.65 5.53 -7.87
N ALA A 146 -2.69 6.45 -7.99
CA ALA A 146 -2.58 7.34 -9.15
C ALA A 146 -2.24 6.58 -10.44
N HIS A 147 -1.31 5.63 -10.37
CA HIS A 147 -0.92 4.80 -11.53
C HIS A 147 -2.07 3.93 -12.02
N MET A 148 -2.78 3.25 -11.13
CA MET A 148 -3.93 2.43 -11.52
C MET A 148 -5.07 3.26 -12.11
N ALA A 149 -5.32 4.46 -11.57
CA ALA A 149 -6.27 5.39 -12.17
C ALA A 149 -5.83 5.90 -13.55
N ALA A 150 -4.54 6.20 -13.72
CA ALA A 150 -3.98 6.59 -15.03
C ALA A 150 -4.08 5.48 -16.07
N LEU A 151 -4.05 4.21 -15.65
CA LEU A 151 -4.28 3.04 -16.49
C LEU A 151 -5.77 2.81 -16.81
N GLY A 152 -6.69 3.67 -16.34
CA GLY A 152 -8.13 3.50 -16.52
C GLY A 152 -8.74 2.38 -15.67
N ARG A 153 -8.01 1.90 -14.67
CA ARG A 153 -8.39 0.82 -13.75
C ARG A 153 -8.22 1.25 -12.29
N PRO A 154 -8.93 2.28 -11.83
CA PRO A 154 -8.74 2.81 -10.47
C PRO A 154 -9.05 1.75 -9.41
N ILE A 155 -8.37 1.84 -8.27
CA ILE A 155 -8.56 0.90 -7.16
C ILE A 155 -9.96 1.10 -6.56
N ALA A 156 -10.68 0.00 -6.29
CA ALA A 156 -12.00 0.03 -5.70
C ALA A 156 -12.00 0.67 -4.31
N GLY A 157 -13.06 1.42 -3.99
CA GLY A 157 -13.17 2.18 -2.73
C GLY A 157 -12.24 3.40 -2.64
N ASP A 158 -11.60 3.78 -3.75
CA ASP A 158 -10.73 4.96 -3.81
C ASP A 158 -11.47 6.24 -4.25
N GLY A 159 -12.09 6.92 -3.29
CA GLY A 159 -12.79 8.18 -3.57
C GLY A 159 -11.91 9.33 -4.10
N LYS A 160 -10.57 9.25 -3.98
CA LYS A 160 -9.68 10.31 -4.49
C LYS A 160 -9.34 10.13 -5.98
N TYR A 161 -9.35 8.88 -6.45
CA TYR A 161 -8.83 8.50 -7.76
C TYR A 161 -9.89 7.85 -8.66
N GLY A 162 -11.18 8.05 -8.37
CA GLY A 162 -12.29 7.56 -9.20
C GLY A 162 -12.62 6.08 -8.97
N GLY A 163 -12.17 5.50 -7.87
CA GLY A 163 -12.55 4.16 -7.47
C GLY A 163 -14.04 4.07 -7.13
N LEU A 164 -14.71 3.05 -7.67
CA LEU A 164 -16.12 2.80 -7.39
C LEU A 164 -16.28 2.15 -6.01
N PHE A 165 -17.34 2.53 -5.31
CA PHE A 165 -17.77 1.93 -4.04
C PHE A 165 -18.80 0.81 -4.23
N ARG A 166 -19.12 0.49 -5.49
CA ARG A 166 -19.98 -0.64 -5.87
C ARG A 166 -19.48 -1.24 -7.19
N LEU A 167 -19.21 -2.54 -7.20
CA LEU A 167 -18.65 -3.28 -8.34
C LEU A 167 -19.44 -4.56 -8.56
N GLY A 168 -19.99 -4.79 -9.75
CA GLY A 168 -20.72 -6.02 -10.06
C GLY A 168 -21.87 -6.33 -9.08
N GLY A 169 -22.53 -5.29 -8.54
CA GLY A 169 -23.58 -5.44 -7.52
C GLY A 169 -23.09 -5.60 -6.07
N VAL A 170 -21.77 -5.63 -5.84
CA VAL A 170 -21.14 -5.77 -4.52
C VAL A 170 -20.72 -4.40 -3.99
N ASP A 171 -21.12 -4.06 -2.77
CA ASP A 171 -20.67 -2.84 -2.08
C ASP A 171 -19.24 -3.00 -1.53
N VAL A 172 -18.44 -1.94 -1.72
CA VAL A 172 -17.05 -1.84 -1.28
C VAL A 172 -16.96 -0.81 -0.17
N ALA A 173 -16.61 -1.25 1.04
CA ALA A 173 -16.64 -0.40 2.23
C ALA A 173 -15.49 0.63 2.29
N SER A 174 -14.32 0.28 1.75
CA SER A 174 -13.10 1.09 1.85
C SER A 174 -12.11 0.71 0.74
N LEU A 175 -11.00 1.44 0.67
CA LEU A 175 -9.92 1.19 -0.29
C LEU A 175 -9.46 -0.28 -0.28
N LEU A 176 -9.56 -0.95 -1.42
CA LEU A 176 -9.09 -2.33 -1.60
C LEU A 176 -7.63 -2.35 -2.05
N LEU A 177 -6.73 -1.87 -1.18
CA LEU A 177 -5.28 -1.91 -1.36
C LEU A 177 -4.59 -2.44 -0.10
N HIS A 178 -3.76 -3.47 -0.28
CA HIS A 178 -3.12 -4.21 0.80
C HIS A 178 -1.63 -4.44 0.51
N ALA A 179 -0.75 -4.00 1.41
CA ALA A 179 0.68 -4.30 1.41
C ALA A 179 0.91 -5.74 1.87
N ALA A 180 0.83 -6.69 0.93
CA ALA A 180 0.79 -8.12 1.22
C ALA A 180 2.15 -8.66 1.65
N VAL A 181 3.23 -8.25 0.99
CA VAL A 181 4.58 -8.76 1.25
C VAL A 181 5.59 -7.62 1.25
N LEU A 182 6.53 -7.69 2.19
CA LEU A 182 7.70 -6.85 2.23
C LEU A 182 8.96 -7.70 2.43
N ASP A 183 9.90 -7.60 1.49
CA ASP A 183 11.22 -8.19 1.57
C ASP A 183 12.26 -7.07 1.72
N LEU A 184 13.11 -7.16 2.74
CA LEU A 184 14.10 -6.15 3.08
C LEU A 184 15.35 -6.77 3.71
N PRO A 185 16.51 -6.07 3.66
CA PRO A 185 17.67 -6.46 4.45
C PRO A 185 17.39 -6.36 5.95
N HIS A 186 17.96 -7.27 6.72
CA HIS A 186 17.85 -7.28 8.18
C HIS A 186 19.08 -6.61 8.82
N PRO A 187 18.92 -5.76 9.85
CA PRO A 187 20.05 -5.09 10.52
C PRO A 187 21.09 -6.04 11.12
N GLU A 188 20.71 -7.30 11.39
CA GLU A 188 21.61 -8.34 11.92
C GLU A 188 22.18 -9.25 10.81
N GLY A 189 21.95 -8.91 9.54
CA GLY A 189 22.45 -9.65 8.38
C GLY A 189 21.39 -10.46 7.63
N GLY A 190 21.65 -10.65 6.33
CA GLY A 190 20.75 -11.35 5.40
C GLY A 190 19.48 -10.56 5.05
N ARG A 191 18.57 -11.21 4.34
CA ARG A 191 17.24 -10.67 4.00
C ARG A 191 16.15 -11.35 4.83
N ARG A 192 15.05 -10.64 5.01
CA ARG A 192 13.83 -11.17 5.64
C ARG A 192 12.63 -10.78 4.81
N ARG A 193 11.71 -11.73 4.66
CA ARG A 193 10.43 -11.57 3.98
C ARG A 193 9.33 -11.66 5.01
N PHE A 194 8.43 -10.68 4.99
CA PHE A 194 7.27 -10.62 5.87
C PHE A 194 6.00 -10.55 5.04
N SER A 195 5.00 -11.30 5.46
CA SER A 195 3.65 -11.37 4.86
C SER A 195 2.63 -10.82 5.85
N ALA A 196 1.53 -10.28 5.33
CA ALA A 196 0.34 -9.96 6.10
C ALA A 196 -0.90 -10.50 5.36
N PRO A 197 -1.88 -11.09 6.07
CA PRO A 197 -3.14 -11.43 5.45
C PRO A 197 -3.97 -10.17 5.16
N PRO A 198 -4.69 -10.12 4.02
CA PRO A 198 -5.63 -9.06 3.74
C PRO A 198 -6.69 -8.93 4.85
N PRO A 199 -7.16 -7.70 5.13
CA PRO A 199 -8.16 -7.48 6.16
C PRO A 199 -9.52 -8.08 5.77
N PRO A 200 -10.43 -8.33 6.75
CA PRO A 200 -11.72 -8.97 6.49
C PRO A 200 -12.58 -8.30 5.40
N HIS A 201 -12.58 -6.97 5.31
CA HIS A 201 -13.34 -6.26 4.27
C HIS A 201 -12.80 -6.54 2.86
N PHE A 202 -11.48 -6.71 2.72
CA PHE A 202 -10.84 -7.05 1.45
C PHE A 202 -11.20 -8.48 1.04
N LEU A 203 -11.09 -9.43 1.97
CA LEU A 203 -11.42 -10.84 1.71
C LEU A 203 -12.91 -11.00 1.35
N LYS A 204 -13.80 -10.30 2.06
CA LYS A 204 -15.24 -10.29 1.75
C LYS A 204 -15.51 -9.77 0.34
N ALA A 205 -14.88 -8.65 -0.04
CA ALA A 205 -15.03 -8.10 -1.39
C ALA A 205 -14.49 -9.06 -2.46
N ALA A 206 -13.30 -9.64 -2.24
CA ALA A 206 -12.71 -10.62 -3.16
C ALA A 206 -13.64 -11.82 -3.39
N LYS A 207 -14.19 -12.39 -2.31
CA LYS A 207 -15.13 -13.52 -2.39
C LYS A 207 -16.42 -13.15 -3.11
N SER A 208 -17.04 -12.03 -2.75
CA SER A 208 -18.29 -11.58 -3.38
C SER A 208 -18.13 -11.25 -4.87
N LEU A 209 -16.92 -10.86 -5.29
CA LEU A 209 -16.58 -10.60 -6.69
C LEU A 209 -16.06 -11.85 -7.42
N GLY A 210 -15.97 -13.01 -6.76
CA GLY A 210 -15.44 -14.24 -7.36
C GLY A 210 -13.93 -14.21 -7.67
N LEU A 211 -13.15 -13.40 -6.93
CA LEU A 211 -11.71 -13.20 -7.10
C LEU A 211 -10.87 -13.88 -6.01
N ASP A 212 -11.48 -14.56 -5.05
CA ASP A 212 -10.81 -15.13 -3.86
C ASP A 212 -9.85 -16.28 -4.18
N HIS A 213 -10.09 -17.02 -5.28
CA HIS A 213 -9.19 -18.06 -5.76
C HIS A 213 -7.79 -17.54 -6.16
N ALA A 214 -7.65 -16.23 -6.40
CA ALA A 214 -6.39 -15.59 -6.75
C ALA A 214 -5.62 -15.02 -5.56
N LEU A 215 -6.16 -15.14 -4.33
CA LEU A 215 -5.44 -14.72 -3.14
C LEU A 215 -4.20 -15.60 -2.95
N PRO A 216 -3.00 -15.02 -2.82
CA PRO A 216 -1.80 -15.80 -2.59
C PRO A 216 -1.89 -16.58 -1.27
N PRO A 217 -1.31 -17.79 -1.20
CA PRO A 217 -1.27 -18.55 0.04
C PRO A 217 -0.57 -17.75 1.14
N GLN A 218 -1.16 -17.76 2.33
CA GLN A 218 -0.59 -17.08 3.51
C GLN A 218 0.60 -17.91 4.00
N THR A 219 1.81 -17.36 3.92
CA THR A 219 3.04 -17.92 4.53
C THR A 219 3.27 -17.36 5.91
#